data_AF-A0A7S2XM80-F1
#
_entry.id   AF-A0A7S2XM80-F1
#
_cell.length_a   1.000
_cell.length_b   1.000
_cell.length_c   1.000
_cell.angle_alpha   90.00
_cell.angle_beta   90.00
_cell.angle_gamma   90.00
#
_symmetry.space_group_name_H-M   'P 1'
#
loop_
_entity.id
_entity.type
_entity.pdbx_description
1 polymer ?
#
loop_
_entity_poly.entity_id
_entity_poly.type
_entity_poly.pdbx_seq_one_letter_code
_entity_poly.pdbx_strand_id
1 'polypeptide(L)'
;AQINVVVSSIQVLTTNPVVESWGHFPNERHRLLQLLSGTPGLVLLSGDVHHAEILDVRAGLPPSNHDNGGQFLEITSSGLTHSCTGPFYGKLCNPILDLFPVHRYRNQNIQEDNRLVVEPPSYFTERNFGILDVDWTTETMTVNVFDVHGHLALTTGSLSVLQSTQLSAQELFMVAPCIDGHLRKYIKWVALPLFGMVALFLFKRTLNSPQQEETTKLKTS
;
A
#
# COMPACT_ATOMS: atom_id res chain seq x y z
N ALA A 1 28.82 -12.23 7.44
CA ALA A 1 27.45 -11.71 7.20
C ALA A 1 26.46 -12.00 8.34
N GLN A 2 25.66 -11.00 8.73
CA GLN A 2 24.45 -11.14 9.55
C GLN A 2 23.25 -10.67 8.70
N ILE A 3 22.14 -11.39 8.76
CA ILE A 3 20.89 -11.01 8.08
C ILE A 3 19.83 -10.83 9.14
N ASN A 4 19.04 -9.76 9.01
CA ASN A 4 17.97 -9.41 9.93
C ASN A 4 16.64 -9.45 9.18
N VAL A 5 15.88 -10.53 9.38
CA VAL A 5 14.55 -10.70 8.79
C VAL A 5 13.50 -10.36 9.84
N VAL A 6 12.66 -9.38 9.56
CA VAL A 6 11.52 -9.03 10.42
C VAL A 6 10.24 -9.41 9.67
N VAL A 7 9.48 -10.34 10.23
CA VAL A 7 8.21 -10.78 9.66
C VAL A 7 7.08 -10.10 10.40
N SER A 8 6.17 -9.47 9.66
CA SER A 8 4.95 -8.87 10.19
C SER A 8 3.73 -9.49 9.52
N SER A 9 2.65 -9.68 10.26
CA SER A 9 1.40 -10.20 9.67
C SER A 9 0.75 -9.19 8.73
N ILE A 10 0.90 -7.89 9.02
CA ILE A 10 0.31 -6.77 8.29
C ILE A 10 1.43 -5.86 7.76
N GLN A 11 1.11 -5.07 6.72
CA GLN A 11 2.11 -4.23 6.07
C GLN A 11 2.65 -3.11 6.98
N VAL A 12 3.97 -2.86 6.90
CA VAL A 12 4.66 -1.84 7.71
C VAL A 12 4.77 -0.51 6.97
N LEU A 13 5.12 -0.54 5.69
CA LEU A 13 5.50 0.62 4.87
C LEU A 13 4.35 1.13 4.00
N THR A 14 3.26 0.39 3.87
CA THR A 14 2.13 0.78 3.02
C THR A 14 1.55 2.14 3.40
N THR A 15 1.20 2.92 2.38
CA THR A 15 0.37 4.14 2.52
C THR A 15 -1.09 3.89 2.15
N ASN A 16 -1.40 2.66 1.70
CA ASN A 16 -2.71 2.23 1.24
C ASN A 16 -3.31 1.17 2.18
N PRO A 17 -3.89 1.57 3.31
CA PRO A 17 -4.53 0.62 4.22
C PRO A 17 -5.91 0.20 3.70
N VAL A 18 -5.96 -0.65 2.67
CA VAL A 18 -7.26 -1.27 2.30
C VAL A 18 -7.74 -2.23 3.40
N VAL A 19 -6.79 -2.75 4.19
CA VAL A 19 -6.95 -3.55 5.41
C VAL A 19 -6.04 -2.99 6.52
N GLU A 20 -5.99 -3.66 7.67
CA GLU A 20 -5.13 -3.27 8.79
C GLU A 20 -3.65 -3.18 8.38
N SER A 21 -2.96 -2.13 8.81
CA SER A 21 -1.52 -1.93 8.61
C SER A 21 -0.94 -1.16 9.79
N TRP A 22 0.40 -1.16 9.91
CA TRP A 22 1.10 -0.31 10.88
C TRP A 22 0.87 1.18 10.65
N GLY A 23 0.41 1.56 9.45
CA GLY A 23 0.00 2.93 9.18
C GLY A 23 -1.09 3.44 10.15
N HIS A 24 -1.94 2.54 10.70
CA HIS A 24 -2.94 2.91 11.71
C HIS A 24 -2.35 3.23 13.09
N PHE A 25 -1.08 2.87 13.33
CA PHE A 25 -0.37 3.06 14.60
C PHE A 25 0.90 3.89 14.37
N PRO A 26 0.75 5.19 14.04
CA PRO A 26 1.85 6.00 13.51
C PRO A 26 3.02 6.16 14.49
N ASN A 27 2.76 6.23 15.80
CA ASN A 27 3.82 6.37 16.81
C ASN A 27 4.62 5.08 16.97
N GLU A 28 3.94 3.94 16.93
CA GLU A 28 4.50 2.61 17.06
C GLU A 28 5.29 2.24 15.81
N ARG A 29 4.74 2.56 14.63
CA ARG A 29 5.43 2.48 13.34
C ARG A 29 6.69 3.33 13.36
N HIS A 30 6.61 4.57 13.82
CA HIS A 30 7.77 5.45 13.93
C HIS A 30 8.85 4.84 14.84
N ARG A 31 8.48 4.34 16.02
CA ARG A 31 9.41 3.68 16.95
C ARG A 31 10.04 2.43 16.34
N LEU A 32 9.27 1.64 15.60
CA LEU A 32 9.78 0.46 14.89
C LEU A 32 10.80 0.85 13.81
N LEU A 33 10.46 1.80 12.95
CA LEU A 33 11.37 2.27 11.89
C LEU A 33 12.64 2.90 12.47
N GLN A 34 12.53 3.61 13.60
CA GLN A 34 13.67 4.15 14.32
C GLN A 34 14.59 3.05 14.84
N LEU A 35 14.02 2.00 15.44
CA LEU A 35 14.76 0.86 15.99
C LEU A 35 15.51 0.10 14.89
N LEU A 36 14.87 -0.05 13.72
CA LEU A 36 15.42 -0.82 12.61
C LEU A 36 16.41 -0.02 11.74
N SER A 37 16.34 1.31 11.77
CA SER A 37 17.28 2.18 11.06
C SER A 37 18.73 1.86 11.42
N GLY A 38 19.58 1.70 10.40
CA GLY A 38 21.00 1.37 10.57
C GLY A 38 21.27 -0.12 10.80
N THR A 39 20.25 -0.98 10.78
CA THR A 39 20.44 -2.44 10.86
C THR A 39 20.98 -2.98 9.52
N PRO A 40 22.16 -3.63 9.49
CA PRO A 40 22.70 -4.23 8.26
C PRO A 40 21.90 -5.45 7.82
N GLY A 41 21.78 -5.66 6.51
CA GLY A 41 21.13 -6.86 5.95
C GLY A 41 19.67 -7.00 6.39
N LEU A 42 18.98 -5.86 6.56
CA LEU A 42 17.59 -5.80 6.98
C LEU A 42 16.64 -6.05 5.81
N VAL A 43 15.64 -6.89 6.06
CA VAL A 43 14.47 -7.01 5.18
C VAL A 43 13.20 -7.23 6.00
N LEU A 44 12.12 -6.54 5.60
CA LEU A 44 10.79 -6.80 6.16
C LEU A 44 10.01 -7.74 5.24
N LEU A 45 9.26 -8.66 5.83
CA LEU A 45 8.33 -9.53 5.12
C LEU A 45 6.92 -9.33 5.67
N SER A 46 5.91 -9.25 4.79
CA SER A 46 4.52 -9.06 5.23
C SER A 46 3.46 -9.77 4.37
N GLY A 47 2.21 -9.73 4.83
CA GLY A 47 1.06 -10.41 4.24
C GLY A 47 -0.27 -9.65 4.37
N ASP A 48 -1.36 -10.39 4.60
CA ASP A 48 -2.76 -9.92 4.81
C ASP A 48 -3.50 -9.28 3.61
N VAL A 49 -2.79 -8.72 2.64
CA VAL A 49 -3.41 -7.90 1.58
C VAL A 49 -3.81 -8.63 0.29
N HIS A 50 -3.59 -9.94 0.22
CA HIS A 50 -3.89 -10.81 -0.94
C HIS A 50 -3.25 -10.40 -2.27
N HIS A 51 -2.22 -9.57 -2.25
CA HIS A 51 -1.36 -9.27 -3.38
C HIS A 51 0.10 -9.29 -2.92
N ALA A 52 1.03 -9.18 -3.86
CA ALA A 52 2.43 -8.95 -3.56
C ALA A 52 2.85 -7.55 -3.96
N GLU A 53 3.81 -6.98 -3.26
CA GLU A 53 4.47 -5.73 -3.64
C GLU A 53 5.82 -5.56 -2.95
N ILE A 54 6.66 -4.70 -3.53
CA ILE A 54 7.93 -4.28 -2.94
C ILE A 54 7.81 -2.81 -2.56
N LEU A 55 8.02 -2.56 -1.28
CA LEU A 55 7.92 -1.25 -0.66
C LEU A 55 9.31 -0.79 -0.24
N ASP A 56 9.54 0.51 -0.32
CA ASP A 56 10.79 1.13 0.13
C ASP A 56 10.47 2.27 1.07
N VAL A 57 11.11 2.29 2.24
CA VAL A 57 10.93 3.33 3.25
C VAL A 57 11.22 4.73 2.68
N ARG A 58 12.05 4.82 1.63
CA ARG A 58 12.43 6.05 0.95
C ARG A 58 11.59 6.37 -0.30
N ALA A 59 10.66 5.51 -0.72
CA ALA A 59 9.89 5.67 -1.96
C ALA A 59 9.08 6.98 -2.05
N GLY A 60 8.80 7.66 -0.94
CA GLY A 60 8.11 8.95 -0.90
C GLY A 60 9.00 10.15 -0.56
N LEU A 61 10.30 9.93 -0.30
CA LEU A 61 11.20 10.98 0.16
C LEU A 61 11.79 11.77 -1.02
N PRO A 62 12.16 13.05 -0.81
CA PRO A 62 12.87 13.82 -1.83
C PRO A 62 14.16 13.10 -2.26
N PRO A 63 14.56 13.22 -3.55
CA PRO A 63 15.87 12.78 -3.99
C PRO A 63 16.91 13.42 -3.08
N SER A 64 17.70 12.58 -2.47
CA SER A 64 18.77 12.96 -1.57
C SER A 64 20.01 12.24 -2.09
N ASN A 65 21.20 12.77 -1.84
CA ASN A 65 22.49 12.18 -2.29
C ASN A 65 22.80 10.86 -1.56
N HIS A 66 21.86 9.92 -1.57
CA HIS A 66 21.90 8.65 -0.85
C HIS A 66 22.37 7.54 -1.78
N ASP A 67 23.56 7.72 -2.35
CA ASP A 67 24.32 6.67 -3.03
C ASP A 67 24.97 5.68 -2.03
N ASN A 68 24.67 5.80 -0.74
CA ASN A 68 25.24 4.96 0.31
C ASN A 68 24.46 3.65 0.49
N GLY A 69 24.39 2.87 -0.61
CA GLY A 69 24.35 1.40 -0.66
C GLY A 69 23.13 0.65 -0.12
N GLY A 70 22.71 0.89 1.12
CA GLY A 70 21.73 0.04 1.81
C GLY A 70 20.28 0.32 1.41
N GLN A 71 19.49 -0.76 1.28
CA GLN A 71 18.05 -0.69 1.05
C GLN A 71 17.27 -1.14 2.30
N PHE A 72 16.21 -0.41 2.64
CA PHE A 72 15.27 -0.77 3.69
C PHE A 72 13.94 -1.07 3.02
N LEU A 73 13.83 -2.32 2.59
CA LEU A 73 12.69 -2.82 1.85
C LEU A 73 11.75 -3.64 2.71
N GLU A 74 10.49 -3.59 2.32
CA GLU A 74 9.48 -4.57 2.71
C GLU A 74 8.99 -5.30 1.47
N ILE A 75 8.90 -6.62 1.57
CA ILE A 75 8.33 -7.47 0.54
C ILE A 75 7.07 -8.10 1.09
N THR A 76 5.95 -7.73 0.49
CA THR A 76 4.67 -8.36 0.75
C THR A 76 4.47 -9.51 -0.21
N SER A 77 4.11 -10.68 0.31
CA SER A 77 3.72 -11.86 -0.49
C SER A 77 2.48 -12.49 0.14
N SER A 78 1.30 -12.14 -0.36
CA SER A 78 0.03 -12.49 0.28
C SER A 78 -0.90 -13.34 -0.60
N GLY A 79 -0.45 -13.81 -1.77
CA GLY A 79 -1.31 -14.47 -2.76
C GLY A 79 -1.42 -16.00 -2.69
N LEU A 80 -1.04 -16.67 -1.60
CA LEU A 80 -0.81 -18.13 -1.64
C LEU A 80 -2.07 -18.95 -1.96
N THR A 81 -3.21 -18.62 -1.35
CA THR A 81 -4.48 -19.35 -1.54
C THR A 81 -5.54 -18.50 -2.24
N HIS A 82 -5.54 -17.20 -1.98
CA HIS A 82 -6.47 -16.22 -2.52
C HIS A 82 -5.67 -15.02 -3.02
N SER A 83 -6.21 -14.34 -4.02
CA SER A 83 -5.63 -13.11 -4.57
C SER A 83 -6.64 -11.97 -4.47
N CYS A 84 -6.16 -10.74 -4.52
CA CYS A 84 -7.02 -9.56 -4.47
C CYS A 84 -7.92 -9.45 -5.72
N THR A 85 -7.51 -10.05 -6.84
CA THR A 85 -8.31 -10.20 -8.07
C THR A 85 -9.43 -11.25 -7.93
N GLY A 86 -9.42 -12.04 -6.86
CA GLY A 86 -10.49 -12.94 -6.45
C GLY A 86 -11.69 -12.23 -5.79
N PRO A 87 -12.51 -12.94 -5.00
CA PRO A 87 -13.83 -12.46 -4.56
C PRO A 87 -13.83 -11.24 -3.62
N PHE A 88 -12.68 -10.84 -3.08
CA PHE A 88 -12.59 -9.76 -2.08
C PHE A 88 -12.59 -8.35 -2.72
N TYR A 89 -11.75 -8.10 -3.74
CA TYR A 89 -11.70 -6.81 -4.46
C TYR A 89 -12.00 -6.94 -5.96
N GLY A 90 -11.85 -8.14 -6.53
CA GLY A 90 -12.14 -8.43 -7.93
C GLY A 90 -11.48 -7.43 -8.88
N LYS A 91 -12.32 -6.80 -9.72
CA LYS A 91 -11.90 -5.82 -10.73
C LYS A 91 -11.39 -4.50 -10.15
N LEU A 92 -11.58 -4.24 -8.84
CA LEU A 92 -11.13 -3.01 -8.20
C LEU A 92 -9.73 -3.10 -7.61
N CYS A 93 -9.10 -4.29 -7.56
CA CYS A 93 -7.77 -4.41 -6.95
C CYS A 93 -6.73 -3.51 -7.64
N ASN A 94 -6.48 -3.69 -8.94
CA ASN A 94 -5.48 -2.88 -9.65
C ASN A 94 -5.80 -1.37 -9.58
N PRO A 95 -7.03 -0.90 -9.86
CA PRO A 95 -7.37 0.51 -9.72
C PRO A 95 -7.09 1.09 -8.33
N ILE A 96 -7.36 0.33 -7.26
CA ILE A 96 -7.07 0.78 -5.88
C ILE A 96 -5.57 0.85 -5.65
N LEU A 97 -4.80 -0.14 -6.09
CA LEU A 97 -3.35 -0.14 -5.95
C LEU A 97 -2.71 1.00 -6.75
N ASP A 98 -3.20 1.30 -7.93
CA ASP A 98 -2.70 2.39 -8.79
C ASP A 98 -2.92 3.78 -8.16
N LEU A 99 -3.87 3.92 -7.22
CA LEU A 99 -4.12 5.20 -6.53
C LEU A 99 -3.07 5.58 -5.49
N PHE A 100 -2.25 4.61 -5.04
CA PHE A 100 -1.28 4.81 -3.97
C PHE A 100 0.12 4.28 -4.35
N PRO A 101 0.81 4.88 -5.34
CA PRO A 101 2.13 4.39 -5.77
C PRO A 101 3.29 4.85 -4.89
N VAL A 102 3.07 5.81 -3.98
CA VAL A 102 4.13 6.56 -3.28
C VAL A 102 5.05 5.69 -2.42
N HIS A 103 4.56 4.59 -1.86
CA HIS A 103 5.33 3.69 -1.01
C HIS A 103 6.13 2.63 -1.79
N ARG A 104 5.93 2.53 -3.11
CA ARG A 104 6.49 1.43 -3.89
C ARG A 104 7.93 1.68 -4.25
N TYR A 105 8.73 0.61 -4.15
CA TYR A 105 10.13 0.62 -4.52
C TYR A 105 10.29 1.09 -5.98
N ARG A 106 11.08 2.16 -6.13
CA ARG A 106 11.16 2.94 -7.38
C ARG A 106 12.18 2.43 -8.38
N ASN A 107 13.07 1.51 -8.02
CA ASN A 107 14.05 0.97 -8.97
C ASN A 107 13.42 0.20 -10.15
N GLN A 108 12.08 0.08 -10.19
CA GLN A 108 11.32 -0.41 -11.35
C GLN A 108 10.11 0.48 -11.74
N ASN A 109 9.93 1.68 -11.14
CA ASN A 109 8.79 2.58 -11.39
C ASN A 109 9.17 4.05 -11.71
N ILE A 110 10.42 4.36 -12.07
CA ILE A 110 10.78 5.74 -12.37
C ILE A 110 10.13 6.18 -13.69
N GLN A 111 9.11 7.03 -13.55
CA GLN A 111 8.65 7.90 -14.62
C GLN A 111 9.73 8.96 -14.88
N GLU A 112 10.66 8.67 -15.78
CA GLU A 112 11.47 9.71 -16.42
C GLU A 112 10.60 10.43 -17.47
N ASP A 113 10.38 11.70 -17.20
CA ASP A 113 10.01 12.77 -18.13
C ASP A 113 9.31 12.33 -19.43
N ASN A 114 7.97 12.31 -19.40
CA ASN A 114 7.11 12.25 -20.58
C ASN A 114 7.28 11.05 -21.54
N ARG A 115 7.96 9.97 -21.12
CA ARG A 115 7.88 8.66 -21.78
C ARG A 115 7.06 7.69 -20.93
N LEU A 116 6.08 7.04 -21.56
CA LEU A 116 5.43 5.84 -21.02
C LEU A 116 6.51 4.77 -20.83
N VAL A 117 7.02 4.63 -19.61
CA VAL A 117 7.81 3.48 -19.22
C VAL A 117 6.82 2.35 -18.95
N VAL A 118 6.86 1.33 -19.81
CA VAL A 118 6.09 0.09 -19.73
C VAL A 118 6.86 -0.88 -18.82
N GLU A 119 7.15 -0.47 -17.59
CA GLU A 119 7.63 -1.42 -16.58
C GLU A 119 6.46 -1.71 -15.64
N PRO A 120 6.18 -2.99 -15.34
CA PRO A 120 5.06 -3.36 -14.50
C PRO A 120 5.23 -2.71 -13.13
N PRO A 121 4.12 -2.32 -12.49
CA PRO A 121 4.19 -1.71 -11.18
C PRO A 121 4.90 -2.66 -10.19
N SER A 122 5.54 -2.14 -9.14
CA SER A 122 6.18 -2.98 -8.09
C SER A 122 5.15 -3.71 -7.21
N TYR A 123 4.08 -4.23 -7.81
CA TYR A 123 3.06 -5.07 -7.22
C TYR A 123 2.64 -6.18 -8.20
N PHE A 124 2.12 -7.28 -7.67
CA PHE A 124 1.58 -8.39 -8.43
C PHE A 124 0.29 -8.89 -7.76
N THR A 125 -0.80 -8.93 -8.50
CA THR A 125 -2.15 -9.11 -7.93
C THR A 125 -2.73 -10.51 -8.04
N GLU A 126 -2.06 -11.40 -8.76
CA GLU A 126 -2.44 -12.80 -8.85
C GLU A 126 -1.83 -13.63 -7.72
N ARG A 127 -2.20 -14.91 -7.67
CA ARG A 127 -1.67 -15.83 -6.67
C ARG A 127 -0.14 -15.94 -6.77
N ASN A 128 0.52 -15.90 -5.61
CA ASN A 128 1.96 -15.76 -5.52
C ASN A 128 2.55 -16.37 -4.26
N PHE A 129 3.87 -16.56 -4.27
CA PHE A 129 4.68 -16.91 -3.10
C PHE A 129 6.07 -16.26 -3.18
N GLY A 130 6.64 -15.96 -2.02
CA GLY A 130 7.97 -15.35 -1.90
C GLY A 130 9.07 -16.38 -1.60
N ILE A 131 10.28 -16.12 -2.09
CA ILE A 131 11.52 -16.82 -1.72
C ILE A 131 12.56 -15.77 -1.32
N LEU A 132 13.17 -15.97 -0.14
CA LEU A 132 14.37 -15.26 0.30
C LEU A 132 15.56 -16.19 0.06
N ASP A 133 16.39 -15.84 -0.91
CA ASP A 133 17.64 -16.54 -1.20
C ASP A 133 18.82 -15.78 -0.60
N VAL A 134 19.73 -16.50 0.04
CA VAL A 134 20.92 -15.94 0.67
C VAL A 134 22.16 -16.59 0.08
N ASP A 135 23.05 -15.76 -0.48
CA ASP A 135 24.39 -16.16 -0.88
C ASP A 135 25.40 -15.65 0.17
N TRP A 136 25.89 -16.59 0.99
CA TRP A 136 26.89 -16.31 2.01
C TRP A 136 28.29 -16.06 1.45
N THR A 137 28.56 -16.48 0.21
CA THR A 137 29.86 -16.31 -0.44
C THR A 137 30.03 -14.88 -0.93
N THR A 138 28.98 -14.34 -1.56
CA THR A 138 28.97 -12.95 -2.04
C THR A 138 28.41 -11.97 -1.01
N GLU A 139 27.94 -12.46 0.14
CA GLU A 139 27.32 -11.67 1.19
C GLU A 139 26.14 -10.84 0.65
N THR A 140 25.28 -11.51 -0.11
CA THR A 140 24.10 -10.91 -0.73
C THR A 140 22.84 -11.72 -0.42
N MET A 141 21.70 -11.05 -0.41
CA MET A 141 20.38 -11.68 -0.37
C MET A 141 19.52 -11.17 -1.52
N THR A 142 18.60 -12.02 -1.97
CA THR A 142 17.58 -11.64 -2.96
C THR A 142 16.23 -12.07 -2.41
N VAL A 143 15.23 -11.20 -2.51
CA VAL A 143 13.84 -11.59 -2.27
C VAL A 143 13.08 -11.52 -3.58
N ASN A 144 12.54 -12.67 -3.97
CA ASN A 144 11.78 -12.84 -5.19
C ASN A 144 10.35 -13.24 -4.85
N VAL A 145 9.40 -12.77 -5.64
CA VAL A 145 8.02 -13.24 -5.63
C VAL A 145 7.76 -13.95 -6.95
N PHE A 146 7.14 -15.12 -6.88
CA PHE A 146 6.82 -15.95 -8.04
C PHE A 146 5.31 -16.11 -8.17
N ASP A 147 4.84 -16.32 -9.40
CA ASP A 147 3.48 -16.78 -9.67
C ASP A 147 3.30 -18.28 -9.35
N VAL A 148 2.07 -18.78 -9.48
CA VAL A 148 1.74 -20.20 -9.24
C VAL A 148 2.41 -21.19 -10.21
N HIS A 149 3.00 -20.70 -11.30
CA HIS A 149 3.71 -21.50 -12.29
C HIS A 149 5.23 -21.45 -12.08
N GLY A 150 5.72 -20.66 -11.12
CA GLY A 150 7.14 -20.48 -10.83
C GLY A 150 7.81 -19.41 -11.70
N HIS A 151 7.06 -18.57 -12.41
CA HIS A 151 7.63 -17.42 -13.11
C HIS A 151 7.88 -16.29 -12.13
N LEU A 152 9.01 -15.59 -12.31
CA LEU A 152 9.36 -14.43 -11.50
C LEU A 152 8.37 -13.29 -11.74
N ALA A 153 7.70 -12.84 -10.67
CA ALA A 153 6.75 -11.75 -10.68
C ALA A 153 7.37 -10.44 -10.17
N LEU A 154 8.10 -10.49 -9.05
CA LEU A 154 8.79 -9.33 -8.46
C LEU A 154 10.17 -9.74 -7.95
N THR A 155 11.14 -8.82 -7.99
CA THR A 155 12.49 -9.06 -7.45
C THR A 155 13.05 -7.80 -6.81
N THR A 156 13.75 -7.96 -5.68
CA THR A 156 14.56 -6.89 -5.11
C THR A 156 15.86 -6.64 -5.87
N GLY A 157 16.26 -7.58 -6.75
CA GLY A 157 17.64 -7.72 -7.17
C GLY A 157 18.55 -8.15 -6.01
N SER A 158 19.85 -8.17 -6.27
CA SER A 158 20.85 -8.55 -5.27
C SER A 158 21.07 -7.41 -4.28
N LEU A 159 20.79 -7.67 -3.01
CA LEU A 159 20.97 -6.75 -1.88
C LEU A 159 22.21 -7.16 -1.10
N SER A 160 23.11 -6.22 -0.80
CA SER A 160 24.23 -6.52 0.09
C SER A 160 23.74 -6.68 1.53
N VAL A 161 24.14 -7.77 2.19
CA VAL A 161 23.80 -8.01 3.61
C VAL A 161 24.68 -7.20 4.57
N LEU A 162 25.74 -6.58 4.07
CA LEU A 162 26.65 -5.74 4.86
C LEU A 162 26.18 -4.29 4.95
N GLN A 163 25.33 -3.86 4.01
CA GLN A 163 24.87 -2.49 3.93
C GLN A 163 23.66 -2.28 4.84
N SER A 164 23.55 -1.06 5.37
CA SER A 164 22.44 -0.63 6.21
C SER A 164 21.89 0.70 5.71
N THR A 165 20.58 0.87 5.81
CA THR A 165 19.93 2.15 5.56
C THR A 165 19.84 2.93 6.88
N GLN A 166 20.62 3.99 7.01
CA GLN A 166 20.45 4.95 8.09
C GLN A 166 19.41 6.00 7.70
N LEU A 167 18.36 6.14 8.49
CA LEU A 167 17.38 7.21 8.39
C LEU A 167 17.73 8.33 9.37
N SER A 168 17.79 9.56 8.88
CA SER A 168 17.82 10.76 9.73
C SER A 168 16.47 10.96 10.43
N ALA A 169 16.45 11.73 11.51
CA ALA A 169 15.19 12.08 12.19
C ALA A 169 14.19 12.76 11.24
N GLN A 170 14.69 13.56 10.29
CA GLN A 170 13.87 14.20 9.27
C GLN A 170 13.30 13.18 8.28
N GLU A 171 14.13 12.28 7.73
CA GLU A 171 13.64 11.21 6.84
C GLU A 171 12.60 10.35 7.55
N LEU A 172 12.87 9.96 8.80
CA LEU A 172 11.98 9.13 9.62
C LEU A 172 10.61 9.79 9.86
N PHE A 173 10.59 11.11 10.05
CA PHE A 173 9.33 11.88 10.18
C PHE A 173 8.61 12.05 8.83
N MET A 174 9.35 12.08 7.73
CA MET A 174 8.84 12.26 6.37
C MET A 174 8.40 10.95 5.70
N VAL A 175 8.68 9.78 6.30
CA VAL A 175 8.19 8.49 5.80
C VAL A 175 6.68 8.60 5.61
N ALA A 176 6.23 8.26 4.40
CA ALA A 176 4.87 8.54 3.97
C ALA A 176 3.84 7.98 4.98
N PRO A 177 2.89 8.80 5.46
CA PRO A 177 1.89 8.38 6.45
C PRO A 177 0.82 7.50 5.80
N CYS A 178 0.07 6.82 6.66
CA CYS A 178 -1.15 6.12 6.27
C CYS A 178 -2.16 7.12 5.71
N ILE A 179 -2.60 6.93 4.46
CA ILE A 179 -3.37 7.94 3.71
C ILE A 179 -2.54 9.22 3.54
N ASP A 180 -1.69 9.22 2.52
CA ASP A 180 -0.82 10.33 2.10
C ASP A 180 -1.56 11.58 1.56
N GLY A 181 -2.88 11.62 1.70
CA GLY A 181 -3.73 12.71 1.23
C GLY A 181 -4.03 12.70 -0.28
N HIS A 182 -3.56 11.69 -1.03
CA HIS A 182 -3.82 11.58 -2.48
C HIS A 182 -5.33 11.50 -2.79
N LEU A 183 -6.10 10.84 -1.93
CA LEU A 183 -7.57 10.75 -2.03
C LEU A 183 -8.31 12.08 -1.81
N ARG A 184 -7.67 13.09 -1.19
CA ARG A 184 -8.31 14.38 -0.85
C ARG A 184 -8.84 15.11 -2.10
N LYS A 185 -8.20 14.92 -3.25
CA LYS A 185 -8.62 15.49 -4.54
C LYS A 185 -9.94 14.87 -5.02
N TYR A 186 -10.13 13.58 -4.79
CA TYR A 186 -11.30 12.81 -5.26
C TYR A 186 -12.50 12.92 -4.32
N ILE A 187 -12.29 13.11 -3.02
CA ILE A 187 -13.37 13.33 -2.04
C ILE A 187 -14.29 14.46 -2.47
N LYS A 188 -13.75 15.56 -3.00
CA LYS A 188 -14.56 16.69 -3.49
C LYS A 188 -15.48 16.28 -4.66
N TRP A 189 -14.98 15.46 -5.57
CA TRP A 189 -15.71 15.02 -6.77
C TRP A 189 -16.74 13.94 -6.47
N VAL A 190 -16.59 13.16 -5.40
CA VAL A 190 -17.56 12.13 -5.00
C VAL A 190 -18.58 12.67 -4.00
N ALA A 191 -18.14 13.43 -3.01
CA ALA A 191 -19.02 13.91 -1.93
C ALA A 191 -20.06 14.92 -2.42
N LEU A 192 -19.70 15.83 -3.34
CA LEU A 192 -20.63 16.84 -3.89
C LEU A 192 -21.82 16.23 -4.65
N PRO A 193 -21.63 15.34 -5.64
CA PRO A 193 -22.75 14.71 -6.33
C PRO A 193 -23.51 13.73 -5.44
N LEU A 194 -22.85 13.01 -4.53
CA LEU A 194 -23.53 12.11 -3.59
C LEU A 194 -24.44 12.90 -2.64
N PHE A 195 -23.96 14.02 -2.10
CA PHE A 195 -24.77 14.92 -1.28
C PHE A 195 -25.94 15.50 -2.08
N GLY A 196 -25.71 15.89 -3.35
CA GLY A 196 -26.76 16.33 -4.26
C GLY A 196 -27.83 15.26 -4.51
N MET A 197 -27.43 14.00 -4.73
CA MET A 197 -28.37 12.89 -4.92
C MET A 197 -29.17 12.56 -3.66
N VAL A 198 -28.53 12.56 -2.49
CA VAL A 198 -29.22 12.35 -1.20
C VAL A 198 -30.19 13.49 -0.91
N ALA A 199 -29.79 14.74 -1.16
CA ALA A 199 -30.66 15.90 -1.00
C ALA A 199 -31.87 15.84 -1.96
N LEU A 200 -31.66 15.48 -3.23
CA LEU A 200 -32.74 15.27 -4.21
C LEU A 200 -33.68 14.14 -3.80
N PHE A 201 -33.15 13.04 -3.26
CA PHE A 201 -33.95 11.92 -2.78
C PHE A 201 -34.80 12.31 -1.57
N LEU A 202 -34.22 13.02 -0.60
CA LEU A 202 -34.93 13.52 0.58
C LEU A 202 -35.99 14.57 0.20
N PHE A 203 -35.68 15.48 -0.74
CA PHE A 203 -36.60 16.48 -1.26
C PHE A 203 -37.79 15.87 -2.01
N LYS A 204 -37.56 14.83 -2.83
CA LYS A 204 -38.64 14.06 -3.46
C LYS A 204 -39.51 13.35 -2.43
N ARG A 205 -38.94 12.87 -1.31
CA ARG A 205 -39.70 12.23 -0.23
C ARG A 205 -40.61 13.21 0.51
N THR A 206 -40.15 14.44 0.78
CA THR A 206 -41.00 15.48 1.39
C THR A 206 -42.11 15.96 0.45
N LEU A 207 -41.85 16.05 -0.87
CA LEU A 207 -42.89 16.39 -1.84
C LEU A 207 -43.95 15.31 -2.01
N ASN A 208 -43.57 14.03 -1.88
CA ASN A 208 -44.48 12.89 -2.03
C ASN A 208 -45.14 12.45 -0.73
N SER A 209 -45.01 13.19 0.38
CA SER A 209 -45.77 12.88 1.60
C SER A 209 -47.25 13.24 1.37
N PRO A 210 -48.18 12.28 1.41
CA PRO A 210 -49.60 12.59 1.25
C PRO A 210 -50.07 13.41 2.46
N GLN A 211 -50.71 14.56 2.21
CA GLN A 211 -51.57 15.19 3.21
C GLN A 211 -52.72 14.24 3.51
N GLN A 212 -52.54 13.37 4.50
CA GLN A 212 -53.55 12.41 4.93
C GLN A 212 -53.83 12.62 6.41
N GLU A 213 -54.23 13.83 6.79
CA GLU A 213 -54.71 14.08 8.15
C GLU A 213 -55.64 15.31 8.24
N GLU A 214 -56.71 15.38 7.44
CA GLU A 214 -57.88 16.21 7.81
C GLU A 214 -59.18 15.89 7.03
N THR A 215 -59.58 14.61 6.91
CA THR A 215 -60.95 14.26 6.50
C THR A 215 -61.51 13.05 7.26
N THR A 216 -61.31 13.00 8.58
CA THR A 216 -61.96 11.97 9.42
C THR A 216 -62.48 12.51 10.76
N LYS A 217 -62.97 13.76 10.78
CA LYS A 217 -63.79 14.27 11.90
C LYS A 217 -64.89 15.21 11.38
N LEU A 218 -65.89 14.68 10.68
CA LEU A 218 -67.22 15.31 10.48
C LEU A 218 -68.18 14.34 9.78
N LYS A 219 -68.24 13.09 10.25
CA LYS A 219 -69.33 12.14 9.96
C LYS A 219 -69.56 11.26 11.19
N THR A 220 -69.92 11.88 12.31
CA THR A 220 -70.66 11.28 13.44
C THR A 220 -70.84 12.37 14.50
N SER A 221 -71.89 13.17 14.34
CA SER A 221 -72.85 13.56 15.39
C SER A 221 -73.95 14.39 14.77
#